data_AF-A0A956VWA0-F1
#
_entry.id   AF-A0A956VWA0-F1
#
_cell.length_a   1.000
_cell.length_b   1.000
_cell.length_c   1.000
_cell.angle_alpha   90.00
_cell.angle_beta   90.00
_cell.angle_gamma   90.00
#
_symmetry.space_group_name_H-M   'P 1'
#
loop_
_entity.id
_entity.type
_entity.pdbx_description
1 polymer ?
#
loop_
_entity_poly.entity_id
_entity_poly.type
_entity_poly.pdbx_seq_one_letter_code
_entity_poly.pdbx_strand_id
1 'polypeptide(L)'
;VVVVLGDTGRNFGAGMSNGVAYILDDRGDFRARVNQELVGLSQVTDPEDIELLEALIRRHVDVTDSKRAKALLAEWRLALPKFWKVAPKVSPTEEGAQTVVRRHLDVLARFKPVAAR
;
A
#
# COMPACT_ATOMS: atom_id res chain seq x y z
N VAL A 1 3.36 6.94 -3.12
CA VAL A 1 2.82 5.76 -2.39
C VAL A 1 3.47 4.51 -2.96
N VAL A 2 3.68 3.47 -2.14
CA VAL A 2 4.28 2.19 -2.56
C VAL A 2 3.36 1.04 -2.19
N VAL A 3 3.25 0.02 -3.05
CA VAL A 3 2.59 -1.25 -2.74
C VAL A 3 3.57 -2.38 -2.97
N VAL A 4 3.76 -3.26 -1.98
CA VAL A 4 4.62 -4.43 -2.08
C VAL A 4 3.77 -5.68 -1.95
N LEU A 5 3.64 -6.43 -3.05
CA LEU A 5 2.86 -7.66 -3.11
C LEU A 5 3.71 -8.90 -2.83
N GLY A 6 4.77 -8.82 -2.02
CA GLY A 6 5.68 -9.94 -1.79
C GLY A 6 6.53 -9.73 -0.54
N ASP A 7 7.46 -10.65 -0.31
CA ASP A 7 8.34 -10.58 0.86
C ASP A 7 9.21 -9.32 0.84
N THR A 8 9.43 -8.73 2.03
CA THR A 8 10.36 -7.61 2.21
C THR A 8 11.67 -8.06 2.84
N GLY A 9 12.73 -7.29 2.58
CA GLY A 9 13.98 -7.42 3.33
C GLY A 9 13.87 -6.97 4.79
N ARG A 10 14.98 -7.11 5.53
CA ARG A 10 15.16 -6.56 6.87
C ARG A 10 15.31 -5.03 6.81
N ASN A 11 15.05 -4.37 7.94
CA ASN A 11 15.21 -2.92 8.11
C ASN A 11 14.26 -2.10 7.20
N PHE A 12 13.08 -2.64 6.91
CA PHE A 12 12.09 -1.96 6.09
C PHE A 12 11.65 -0.65 6.74
N GLY A 13 11.55 0.43 5.98
CA GLY A 13 11.11 1.74 6.49
C GLY A 13 12.21 2.55 7.20
N ALA A 14 13.46 2.09 7.24
CA ALA A 14 14.57 2.89 7.74
C ALA A 14 14.73 4.18 6.91
N GLY A 15 14.75 5.33 7.58
CA GLY A 15 14.83 6.63 6.92
C GLY A 15 13.55 7.07 6.19
N MET A 16 12.43 6.33 6.31
CA MET A 16 11.16 6.73 5.71
C MET A 16 10.57 7.91 6.46
N SER A 17 10.80 9.11 5.94
CA SER A 17 10.36 10.38 6.51
C SER A 17 9.03 10.88 5.94
N ASN A 18 8.60 10.40 4.77
CA ASN A 18 7.32 10.75 4.13
C ASN A 18 6.77 9.55 3.34
N GLY A 19 5.49 9.62 3.00
CA GLY A 19 4.78 8.69 2.15
C GLY A 19 4.02 7.62 2.91
N VAL A 20 3.36 6.76 2.14
CA VAL A 20 2.63 5.60 2.63
C VAL A 20 3.07 4.38 1.81
N ALA A 21 3.28 3.27 2.51
CA ALA A 21 3.51 1.97 1.89
C ALA A 21 2.50 0.94 2.40
N TYR A 22 2.02 0.07 1.50
CA TYR A 22 1.16 -1.06 1.83
C TYR A 22 1.90 -2.36 1.54
N ILE A 23 2.03 -3.22 2.54
CA ILE A 23 2.86 -4.42 2.47
C ILE A 23 2.00 -5.65 2.71
N LEU A 24 1.98 -6.56 1.74
CA LEU A 24 1.34 -7.86 1.88
C LEU A 24 2.22 -8.79 2.73
N ASP A 25 1.70 -9.23 3.87
CA ASP A 25 2.39 -10.12 4.82
C ASP A 25 1.75 -11.52 4.82
N ASP A 26 2.09 -12.32 3.82
CA ASP A 26 1.56 -13.70 3.70
C ASP A 26 2.09 -14.64 4.79
N ARG A 27 3.24 -14.32 5.40
CA ARG A 27 3.92 -15.18 6.40
C ARG A 27 3.65 -14.75 7.85
N GLY A 28 3.11 -13.56 8.07
CA GLY A 28 2.87 -13.00 9.39
C GLY A 28 4.14 -12.53 10.12
N ASP A 29 5.26 -12.40 9.41
CA ASP A 29 6.57 -12.08 9.98
C ASP A 29 7.09 -10.68 9.60
N PHE A 30 6.33 -9.92 8.80
CA PHE A 30 6.73 -8.59 8.34
C PHE A 30 7.04 -7.65 9.50
N ARG A 31 6.27 -7.70 10.59
CA ARG A 31 6.47 -6.87 11.79
C ARG A 31 7.89 -6.95 12.35
N ALA A 32 8.52 -8.12 12.29
CA ALA A 32 9.89 -8.33 12.78
C ALA A 32 10.97 -7.73 11.86
N ARG A 33 10.60 -7.36 10.62
CA ARG A 33 11.50 -6.83 9.59
C ARG A 33 11.48 -5.30 9.49
N VAL A 34 10.56 -4.64 10.19
CA VAL A 34 10.41 -3.18 10.13
C VAL A 34 11.34 -2.46 11.10
N ASN A 35 12.00 -1.42 10.60
CA ASN A 35 12.66 -0.44 11.44
C ASN A 35 11.61 0.52 12.00
N GLN A 36 11.31 0.40 13.30
CA GLN A 36 10.27 1.20 13.94
C GLN A 36 10.79 2.54 14.51
N GLU A 37 12.00 2.98 14.17
CA GLU A 37 12.53 4.27 14.65
C GLU A 37 11.64 5.42 14.17
N LEU A 38 11.36 5.46 12.86
CA LEU A 38 10.62 6.56 12.23
C LEU A 38 9.22 6.17 11.75
N VAL A 39 8.92 4.89 11.54
CA VAL A 39 7.64 4.45 11.00
C VAL A 39 6.78 3.67 11.99
N GLY A 40 5.47 3.82 11.85
CA GLY A 40 4.45 3.01 12.51
C GLY A 40 3.84 2.00 11.54
N LEU A 41 3.35 0.89 12.10
CA LEU A 41 2.54 -0.08 11.39
C LEU A 41 1.10 0.00 11.87
N SER A 42 0.15 0.04 10.95
CA SER A 42 -1.28 -0.10 11.24
C SER A 42 -1.93 -1.06 10.26
N GLN A 43 -3.10 -1.57 10.63
CA GLN A 43 -3.94 -2.32 9.70
C GLN A 43 -4.58 -1.38 8.67
N VAL A 44 -4.90 -1.88 7.49
CA VAL A 44 -5.56 -1.11 6.41
C VAL A 44 -7.07 -1.13 6.64
N THR A 45 -7.55 -0.21 7.49
CA THR A 45 -8.98 -0.13 7.87
C THR A 45 -9.68 1.14 7.40
N ASP A 46 -8.92 2.17 7.03
CA ASP A 46 -9.46 3.43 6.55
C ASP A 46 -9.99 3.25 5.10
N PRO A 47 -11.20 3.73 4.79
CA PRO A 47 -11.78 3.59 3.45
C PRO A 47 -10.92 4.15 2.31
N GLU A 48 -10.25 5.29 2.50
CA GLU A 48 -9.41 5.90 1.45
C GLU A 48 -8.14 5.07 1.22
N ASP A 49 -7.59 4.49 2.28
CA ASP A 49 -6.45 3.56 2.17
C ASP A 49 -6.85 2.27 1.42
N ILE A 50 -8.03 1.71 1.73
CA ILE A 50 -8.56 0.50 1.08
C ILE A 50 -8.79 0.77 -0.41
N GLU A 51 -9.45 1.88 -0.73
CA GLU A 51 -9.73 2.29 -2.11
C GLU A 51 -8.43 2.49 -2.89
N LEU A 52 -7.48 3.23 -2.32
CA LEU A 52 -6.21 3.51 -2.98
C LEU A 52 -5.42 2.23 -3.22
N LEU A 53 -5.33 1.36 -2.22
CA LEU A 53 -4.62 0.10 -2.34
C LEU A 53 -5.23 -0.78 -3.43
N GLU A 54 -6.56 -0.95 -3.42
CA GLU A 54 -7.26 -1.75 -4.43
C GLU A 54 -7.05 -1.17 -5.84
N ALA A 55 -7.19 0.15 -6.00
CA ALA A 55 -6.98 0.84 -7.27
C ALA A 55 -5.55 0.68 -7.81
N LEU A 56 -4.54 0.75 -6.93
CA LEU A 56 -3.14 0.53 -7.31
C LEU A 56 -2.88 -0.91 -7.74
N ILE A 57 -3.48 -1.89 -7.06
CA ILE A 57 -3.37 -3.32 -7.43
C ILE A 57 -4.07 -3.58 -8.77
N ARG A 58 -5.28 -3.03 -8.98
CA ARG A 58 -6.00 -3.11 -10.27
C ARG A 58 -5.17 -2.54 -11.41
N ARG A 59 -4.65 -1.33 -11.24
CA ARG A 59 -3.75 -0.72 -12.22
C ARG A 59 -2.52 -1.59 -12.49
N HIS A 60 -1.95 -2.19 -11.46
CA HIS A 60 -0.82 -3.11 -11.63
C HIS A 60 -1.21 -4.34 -12.46
N VAL A 61 -2.41 -4.90 -12.28
CA VAL A 61 -2.94 -5.96 -13.16
C VAL A 61 -3.05 -5.46 -14.59
N ASP A 62 -3.65 -4.29 -14.82
CA ASP A 62 -3.91 -3.76 -16.16
C ASP A 62 -2.63 -3.58 -16.98
N VAL A 63 -1.52 -3.18 -16.34
CA VAL A 63 -0.25 -2.89 -17.03
C VAL A 63 0.75 -4.05 -17.03
N THR A 64 0.54 -5.10 -16.22
CA THR A 64 1.51 -6.21 -16.10
C THR A 64 0.92 -7.61 -16.30
N ASP A 65 -0.41 -7.73 -16.33
CA ASP A 65 -1.13 -9.01 -16.30
C ASP A 65 -0.80 -9.91 -15.09
N SER A 66 -0.32 -9.33 -13.99
CA SER A 66 0.17 -10.07 -12.82
C SER A 66 -0.88 -11.05 -12.25
N LYS A 67 -0.60 -12.35 -12.39
CA LYS A 67 -1.43 -13.45 -11.85
C LYS A 67 -1.64 -13.32 -10.34
N ARG A 68 -0.60 -12.91 -9.61
CA ARG A 68 -0.67 -12.74 -8.16
C ARG A 68 -1.59 -11.58 -7.76
N ALA A 69 -1.49 -10.45 -8.46
CA ALA A 69 -2.39 -9.33 -8.21
C ALA A 69 -3.85 -9.64 -8.57
N LYS A 70 -4.07 -10.38 -9.68
CA LYS A 70 -5.40 -10.90 -10.02
C LYS A 70 -5.98 -11.78 -8.91
N ALA A 71 -5.18 -12.71 -8.38
CA ALA A 71 -5.60 -13.59 -7.29
C ALA A 71 -5.96 -12.80 -6.01
N LEU A 72 -5.16 -11.77 -5.67
CA LEU A 72 -5.45 -10.90 -4.52
C LEU A 72 -6.77 -10.15 -4.68
N LEU A 73 -7.07 -9.64 -5.89
CA LEU A 73 -8.32 -8.95 -6.17
C LEU A 73 -9.54 -9.89 -6.21
N ALA A 74 -9.35 -11.14 -6.67
CA ALA A 74 -10.42 -12.14 -6.68
C ALA A 74 -10.87 -12.50 -5.26
N GLU A 75 -9.94 -12.57 -4.31
CA GLU A 75 -10.20 -12.92 -2.91
C GLU A 75 -9.97 -11.72 -1.97
N TRP A 76 -10.40 -10.52 -2.39
CA TRP A 76 -10.03 -9.26 -1.74
C TRP A 76 -10.35 -9.21 -0.24
N ARG A 77 -11.51 -9.75 0.18
CA ARG A 77 -11.91 -9.80 1.60
C ARG A 77 -10.96 -10.63 2.46
N LEU A 78 -10.31 -11.64 1.88
CA LEU A 78 -9.33 -12.48 2.57
C LEU A 78 -7.91 -11.91 2.46
N ALA A 79 -7.63 -11.16 1.39
CA ALA A 79 -6.34 -10.54 1.16
C ALA A 79 -6.14 -9.29 2.03
N LEU A 80 -7.15 -8.42 2.14
CA LEU A 80 -7.04 -7.12 2.81
C LEU A 80 -6.49 -7.19 4.25
N PRO A 81 -6.94 -8.11 5.14
CA PRO A 81 -6.41 -8.21 6.51
C PRO A 81 -4.92 -8.60 6.59
N LYS A 82 -4.33 -9.07 5.49
CA LYS A 82 -2.91 -9.41 5.41
C LYS A 82 -2.02 -8.21 5.06
N PHE A 83 -2.61 -7.06 4.75
CA PHE A 83 -1.86 -5.85 4.44
C PHE A 83 -1.55 -5.02 5.69
N TRP A 84 -0.29 -4.60 5.78
CA TRP A 84 0.14 -3.56 6.71
C TRP A 84 0.26 -2.23 5.99
N LYS A 85 -0.28 -1.18 6.59
CA LYS A 85 0.08 0.21 6.27
C LYS A 85 1.33 0.59 7.06
N VAL A 86 2.31 1.14 6.36
CA VAL A 86 3.53 1.71 6.93
C VAL A 86 3.56 3.19 6.60
N ALA A 87 3.68 4.02 7.63
CA ALA A 87 3.75 5.47 7.50
C ALA A 87 4.66 6.06 8.60
N PRO A 88 5.27 7.24 8.37
CA PRO A 88 6.05 7.92 9.40
C PRO A 88 5.22 8.20 10.67
N LYS A 89 5.80 7.98 11.85
CA LYS A 89 5.20 8.30 13.16
C LYS A 89 5.03 9.81 13.33
N VAL A 90 6.02 10.55 12.85
CA VAL A 90 6.05 12.00 12.84
C VAL A 90 6.29 12.39 11.40
N SER A 91 5.30 13.05 10.78
CA SER A 91 5.48 13.62 9.45
C SER A 91 6.23 14.94 9.63
N PRO A 92 7.43 15.14 9.03
CA PRO A 92 8.16 16.40 9.09
C PRO A 92 7.52 17.49 8.20
N THR A 93 6.52 17.13 7.40
CA THR A 93 5.67 18.02 6.60
C THR A 93 4.32 18.21 7.27
N GLU A 94 3.65 19.35 7.04
CA GLU A 94 2.25 19.57 7.46
C GLU A 94 1.29 18.54 6.84
N GLU A 95 1.68 17.97 5.70
CA GLU A 95 0.95 16.89 5.04
C GLU A 95 1.16 15.56 5.79
N GLY A 96 0.08 15.03 6.39
CA GLY A 96 0.04 13.69 7.00
C GLY A 96 -0.22 12.58 5.98
N ALA A 97 -0.12 11.32 6.43
CA ALA A 97 -0.30 10.13 5.60
C ALA A 97 -1.61 10.14 4.79
N GLN A 98 -2.73 10.59 5.37
CA GLN A 98 -4.02 10.65 4.66
C GLN A 98 -4.06 11.71 3.55
N THR A 99 -3.37 12.84 3.71
CA THR A 99 -3.25 13.81 2.62
C THR A 99 -2.52 13.20 1.43
N VAL A 100 -1.48 12.40 1.68
CA VAL A 100 -0.75 11.68 0.62
C VAL A 100 -1.66 10.68 -0.09
N VAL A 101 -2.47 9.92 0.66
CA VAL A 101 -3.44 8.95 0.13
C VAL A 101 -4.46 9.65 -0.75
N ARG A 102 -5.14 10.68 -0.24
CA ARG A 102 -6.16 11.44 -0.97
C ARG A 102 -5.62 12.05 -2.24
N ARG A 103 -4.42 12.67 -2.19
CA ARG A 103 -3.77 13.22 -3.38
C ARG A 103 -3.52 12.15 -4.44
N HIS A 104 -3.18 10.92 -4.05
CA HIS A 104 -2.99 9.83 -5.00
C HIS A 104 -4.33 9.33 -5.57
N LEU A 105 -5.39 9.28 -4.77
CA LEU A 105 -6.74 9.01 -5.27
C LEU A 105 -7.17 10.06 -6.31
N ASP A 106 -6.97 11.35 -6.04
CA ASP A 106 -7.27 12.43 -6.98
C ASP A 106 -6.50 12.29 -8.29
N VAL A 107 -5.25 11.84 -8.22
CA VAL A 107 -4.43 11.58 -9.40
C VAL A 107 -4.98 10.39 -10.18
N LEU A 108 -5.34 9.29 -9.51
CA LEU A 108 -5.92 8.11 -10.15
C LEU A 108 -7.26 8.41 -10.81
N ALA A 109 -8.12 9.21 -10.17
CA ALA A 109 -9.42 9.63 -10.71
C ALA A 109 -9.29 10.43 -12.03
N ARG A 110 -8.15 11.10 -12.26
CA ARG A 110 -7.87 11.83 -13.50
C ARG A 110 -7.45 10.91 -14.66
N PHE A 111 -6.99 9.71 -14.37
CA PHE A 111 -6.63 8.74 -15.40
C PHE A 111 -7.83 7.83 -15.68
N LYS A 112 -8.46 8.00 -16.85
CA LYS A 112 -9.43 7.01 -17.33
C LYS A 112 -8.75 5.65 -17.47
N PRO A 113 -9.39 4.54 -17.08
CA PRO A 113 -8.85 3.22 -17.34
C PRO A 113 -8.58 3.08 -18.83
N VAL A 114 -7.36 2.68 -19.19
CA VAL A 114 -7.05 2.30 -20.56
C VAL A 114 -7.91 1.08 -20.82
N ALA A 115 -8.96 1.23 -21.64
CA ALA A 115 -9.84 0.13 -21.99
C ALA A 115 -8.99 -1.08 -22.39
N ALA A 116 -9.18 -2.19 -21.68
CA ALA A 116 -8.53 -3.46 -22.00
C ALA A 116 -8.81 -3.77 -23.48
N ARG A 117 -7.74 -3.86 -24.27
CA ARG A 117 -7.80 -4.29 -25.67
C ARG A 117 -7.87 -5.81 -25.76
#